data_AF-A0A354WJD7-F1
#
_entry.id   AF-A0A354WJD7-F1
#
_cell.length_a   1.000
_cell.length_b   1.000
_cell.length_c   1.000
_cell.angle_alpha   90.00
_cell.angle_beta   90.00
_cell.angle_gamma   90.00
#
_symmetry.space_group_name_H-M   'P 1'
#
loop_
_entity.id
_entity.type
_entity.pdbx_description
1 polymer ?
#
loop_
_entity_poly.entity_id
_entity_poly.type
_entity_poly.pdbx_seq_one_letter_code
_entity_poly.pdbx_strand_id
1 'polypeptide(L)'
;MTKTLERATFTVFGAKPKEALLVPEIPIAVRNNCQAGQWTIGDTDYASKCSMTILKFSKFFGSLGQTEHTLWGQIWFVAESGELPKGVVMVTYLKSRGLSDFNRLVASVQARGVEPATGIFVPEFTKHSGQKPDDNGVVKPINYYSLKWSWQERTDWSIVEQAAAVLSDPSNLSRMIDLEGTRKMVCLDNLPPHEIACLMAAYAKGEEHSELILNSSQDIALPPALDQVSV
;
A
#
# COMPACT_ATOMS: atom_id res chain seq x y z
N MET A 1 -36.46 -3.88 -47.43
CA MET A 1 -36.14 -4.55 -46.15
C MET A 1 -34.62 -4.54 -45.99
N THR A 2 -34.10 -3.58 -45.25
CA THR A 2 -32.66 -3.46 -44.94
C THR A 2 -32.37 -4.34 -43.73
N LYS A 3 -31.66 -5.46 -43.95
CA LYS A 3 -31.11 -6.27 -42.85
C LYS A 3 -30.05 -5.42 -42.15
N THR A 4 -30.37 -4.92 -40.96
CA THR A 4 -29.37 -4.39 -40.04
C THR A 4 -28.43 -5.55 -39.70
N LEU A 5 -27.19 -5.49 -40.17
CA LEU A 5 -26.14 -6.41 -39.77
C LEU A 5 -25.90 -6.21 -38.27
N GLU A 6 -26.45 -7.10 -37.43
CA GLU A 6 -26.04 -7.19 -36.04
C GLU A 6 -24.54 -7.46 -36.02
N ARG A 7 -23.76 -6.46 -35.58
CA ARG A 7 -22.33 -6.63 -35.36
C ARG A 7 -22.14 -7.74 -34.34
N ALA A 8 -21.39 -8.78 -34.72
CA ALA A 8 -21.01 -9.83 -33.79
C ALA A 8 -20.39 -9.22 -32.52
N THR A 9 -20.98 -9.52 -31.37
CA THR A 9 -20.51 -9.06 -30.07
C THR A 9 -19.27 -9.86 -29.69
N PHE A 10 -18.10 -9.25 -29.86
CA PHE A 10 -16.80 -9.84 -29.52
C PHE A 10 -16.35 -9.34 -28.15
N THR A 11 -16.29 -10.22 -27.16
CA THR A 11 -15.91 -9.89 -25.79
C THR A 11 -14.84 -10.87 -25.31
N VAL A 12 -13.58 -10.45 -25.36
CA VAL A 12 -12.43 -11.26 -24.90
C VAL A 12 -12.10 -10.99 -23.43
N PHE A 13 -12.25 -9.75 -22.99
CA PHE A 13 -11.88 -9.31 -21.65
C PHE A 13 -13.08 -8.84 -20.80
N GLY A 14 -14.29 -8.92 -21.36
CA GLY A 14 -15.50 -8.35 -20.75
C GLY A 14 -15.55 -6.82 -20.82
N ALA A 15 -16.65 -6.24 -20.32
CA ALA A 15 -16.81 -4.80 -20.12
C ALA A 15 -17.17 -4.53 -18.67
N LYS A 16 -16.56 -3.50 -18.07
CA LYS A 16 -16.87 -3.09 -16.69
C LYS A 16 -18.31 -2.56 -16.63
N PRO A 17 -19.14 -3.01 -15.68
CA PRO A 17 -20.39 -2.34 -15.37
C PRO A 17 -20.15 -0.86 -15.04
N LYS A 18 -21.05 0.03 -15.46
CA LYS A 18 -20.87 1.49 -15.34
C LYS A 18 -20.62 1.95 -13.90
N GLU A 19 -21.18 1.23 -12.93
CA GLU A 19 -21.15 1.53 -11.50
C GLU A 19 -20.22 0.59 -10.71
N ALA A 20 -19.48 -0.32 -11.35
CA ALA A 20 -18.55 -1.20 -10.64
C ALA A 20 -17.15 -0.61 -10.62
N LEU A 21 -16.36 -0.81 -9.57
CA LEU A 21 -14.91 -0.58 -9.62
C LEU A 21 -14.23 -1.79 -10.26
N LEU A 22 -13.28 -1.55 -11.16
CA LEU A 22 -12.48 -2.63 -11.76
C LEU A 22 -11.36 -3.01 -10.81
N VAL A 23 -11.36 -4.25 -10.33
CA VAL A 23 -10.21 -4.84 -9.65
C VAL A 23 -9.38 -5.58 -10.70
N PRO A 24 -8.20 -5.08 -11.08
CA PRO A 24 -7.41 -5.72 -12.12
C PRO A 24 -6.83 -7.04 -11.60
N GLU A 25 -6.64 -8.01 -12.50
CA GLU A 25 -5.98 -9.28 -12.16
C GLU A 25 -4.51 -9.06 -11.79
N ILE A 26 -3.86 -8.11 -12.47
CA ILE A 26 -2.50 -7.67 -12.18
C ILE A 26 -2.57 -6.27 -11.56
N PRO A 27 -1.99 -6.05 -10.36
CA PRO A 27 -2.00 -4.76 -9.69
C PRO A 27 -1.43 -3.65 -10.58
N ILE A 28 -2.12 -2.51 -10.64
CA ILE A 28 -1.61 -1.31 -11.30
C ILE A 28 -0.82 -0.51 -10.26
N ALA A 29 0.50 -0.66 -10.30
CA ALA A 29 1.41 0.04 -9.40
C ALA A 29 1.60 1.50 -9.82
N VAL A 30 1.04 2.41 -9.04
CA VAL A 30 1.25 3.85 -9.16
C VAL A 30 2.43 4.23 -8.30
N ARG A 31 3.52 4.64 -8.93
CA ARG A 31 4.76 5.05 -8.25
C ARG A 31 4.71 6.54 -7.91
N ASN A 32 5.33 6.90 -6.79
CA ASN A 32 5.51 8.29 -6.40
C ASN A 32 6.88 8.74 -6.93
N ASN A 33 6.90 9.50 -8.02
CA ASN A 33 8.14 10.08 -8.52
C ASN A 33 8.51 11.27 -7.63
N CYS A 34 9.22 10.98 -6.53
CA CYS A 34 9.68 11.97 -5.57
C CYS A 34 10.77 12.90 -6.12
N GLN A 35 11.29 12.68 -7.32
CA GLN A 35 12.22 13.61 -7.96
C GLN A 35 11.44 14.71 -8.71
N ALA A 36 10.39 14.32 -9.44
CA ALA A 36 9.55 15.23 -10.21
C ALA A 36 8.33 15.79 -9.44
N GLY A 37 7.94 15.15 -8.33
CA GLY A 37 6.73 15.50 -7.59
C GLY A 37 5.45 15.09 -8.32
N GLN A 38 5.44 13.91 -8.94
CA GLN A 38 4.39 13.43 -9.83
C GLN A 38 4.03 11.96 -9.55
N TRP A 39 2.83 11.57 -9.96
CA TRP A 39 2.41 10.16 -9.96
C TRP A 39 2.83 9.53 -11.29
N THR A 40 3.21 8.26 -11.30
CA THR A 40 3.66 7.60 -12.54
C THR A 40 3.15 6.17 -12.62
N ILE A 41 2.71 5.74 -13.80
CA ILE A 41 2.36 4.34 -14.10
C ILE A 41 3.17 3.91 -15.31
N GLY A 42 3.99 2.86 -15.17
CA GLY A 42 4.99 2.54 -16.19
C GLY A 42 5.88 3.76 -16.44
N ASP A 43 6.02 4.15 -17.71
CA ASP A 43 6.79 5.32 -18.14
C ASP A 43 5.93 6.58 -18.36
N THR A 44 4.64 6.52 -18.00
CA THR A 44 3.71 7.63 -18.13
C THR A 44 3.67 8.44 -16.84
N ASP A 45 4.00 9.72 -16.95
CA ASP A 45 3.83 10.70 -15.88
C ASP A 45 2.37 11.20 -15.83
N TYR A 46 1.84 11.31 -14.63
CA TYR A 46 0.56 11.89 -14.30
C TYR A 46 0.80 13.11 -13.40
N ALA A 47 -0.02 14.17 -13.57
CA ALA A 47 0.10 15.38 -12.76
C ALA A 47 0.12 15.11 -11.24
N SER A 48 0.60 16.09 -10.46
CA SER A 48 0.87 15.95 -9.03
C SER A 48 -0.39 15.82 -8.14
N LYS A 49 -1.56 16.24 -8.64
CA LYS A 49 -2.79 16.30 -7.84
C LYS A 49 -3.62 15.04 -8.01
N CYS A 50 -4.01 14.44 -6.89
CA CYS A 50 -4.97 13.36 -6.83
C CYS A 50 -5.75 13.46 -5.52
N SER A 51 -7.02 13.07 -5.55
CA SER A 51 -7.77 12.66 -4.36
C SER A 51 -8.16 11.20 -4.54
N MET A 52 -8.29 10.47 -3.44
CA MET A 52 -8.49 9.02 -3.49
C MET A 52 -9.33 8.49 -2.33
N THR A 53 -10.07 7.43 -2.64
CA THR A 53 -10.65 6.52 -1.65
C THR A 53 -9.66 5.39 -1.41
N ILE A 54 -9.30 5.15 -0.16
CA ILE A 54 -8.44 4.02 0.23
C ILE A 54 -9.33 2.82 0.58
N LEU A 55 -9.06 1.69 -0.05
CA LEU A 55 -9.81 0.43 0.13
C LEU A 55 -9.10 -0.50 1.11
N LYS A 56 -7.77 -0.51 1.11
CA LYS A 56 -6.95 -1.36 1.99
C LYS A 56 -5.62 -0.71 2.26
N PHE A 57 -5.14 -0.87 3.49
CA PHE A 57 -3.81 -0.48 3.90
C PHE A 57 -3.14 -1.66 4.60
N SER A 58 -1.89 -1.93 4.24
CA SER A 58 -1.08 -2.98 4.85
C SER A 58 0.35 -2.46 5.10
N LYS A 59 0.95 -2.87 6.21
CA LYS A 59 2.33 -2.53 6.55
C LYS A 59 3.27 -3.65 6.15
N PHE A 60 4.43 -3.28 5.61
CA PHE A 60 5.45 -4.21 5.16
C PHE A 60 6.82 -3.78 5.67
N PHE A 61 7.73 -4.74 5.82
CA PHE A 61 9.16 -4.50 6.01
C PHE A 61 9.95 -5.23 4.93
N GLY A 62 10.90 -4.54 4.29
CA GLY A 62 11.78 -5.15 3.29
C GLY A 62 12.22 -4.16 2.22
N SER A 63 12.48 -4.69 1.03
CA SER A 63 13.12 -3.96 -0.06
C SER A 63 12.18 -3.75 -1.27
N LEU A 64 12.12 -2.53 -1.79
CA LEU A 64 11.39 -2.17 -3.02
C LEU A 64 12.28 -1.33 -3.94
N GLY A 65 12.46 -1.77 -5.18
CA GLY A 65 13.34 -1.10 -6.13
C GLY A 65 14.76 -0.94 -5.57
N GLN A 66 15.26 0.29 -5.50
CA GLN A 66 16.58 0.63 -4.96
C GLN A 66 16.61 0.88 -3.44
N THR A 67 15.47 0.73 -2.77
CA THR A 67 15.38 0.99 -1.33
C THR A 67 15.32 -0.31 -0.58
N GLU A 68 16.25 -0.48 0.35
CA GLU A 68 16.44 -1.74 1.06
C GLU A 68 16.02 -1.63 2.52
N HIS A 69 15.54 -2.76 3.07
CA HIS A 69 15.33 -3.01 4.50
C HIS A 69 14.64 -1.87 5.26
N THR A 70 13.49 -1.43 4.76
CA THR A 70 12.74 -0.33 5.37
C THR A 70 11.27 -0.65 5.55
N LEU A 71 10.58 0.20 6.32
CA LEU A 71 9.14 0.12 6.50
C LEU A 71 8.41 0.73 5.30
N TRP A 72 7.43 -0.01 4.82
CA TRP A 72 6.56 0.36 3.73
C TRP A 72 5.09 0.31 4.17
N GLY A 73 4.29 1.24 3.66
CA GLY A 73 2.84 1.14 3.67
C GLY A 73 2.34 0.90 2.25
N GLN A 74 1.64 -0.19 2.04
CA GLN A 74 0.94 -0.47 0.78
C GLN A 74 -0.49 0.07 0.90
N ILE A 75 -0.88 0.92 -0.05
CA ILE A 75 -2.23 1.49 -0.13
C ILE A 75 -2.87 1.01 -1.41
N TRP A 76 -4.02 0.34 -1.28
CA TRP A 76 -4.94 0.07 -2.37
C TRP A 76 -6.00 1.16 -2.42
N PHE A 77 -6.18 1.77 -3.58
CA PHE A 77 -7.04 2.95 -3.71
C PHE A 77 -7.71 3.04 -5.07
N VAL A 78 -8.70 3.92 -5.15
CA VAL A 78 -9.28 4.41 -6.41
C VAL A 78 -9.11 5.92 -6.45
N ALA A 79 -8.67 6.45 -7.59
CA ALA A 79 -8.57 7.88 -7.79
C ALA A 79 -9.96 8.48 -8.02
N GLU A 80 -10.28 9.54 -7.27
CA GLU A 80 -11.53 10.31 -7.41
C GLU A 80 -11.32 11.56 -8.25
N SER A 81 -10.14 12.18 -8.15
CA SER A 81 -9.77 13.35 -8.96
C SER A 81 -8.36 13.22 -9.52
N GLY A 82 -7.93 14.20 -10.32
CA GLY A 82 -6.63 14.19 -11.00
C GLY A 82 -6.62 13.33 -12.25
N GLU A 83 -5.42 13.07 -12.77
CA GLU A 83 -5.24 12.44 -14.08
C GLU A 83 -5.08 10.92 -14.03
N LEU A 84 -4.94 10.34 -12.82
CA LEU A 84 -4.87 8.89 -12.66
C LEU A 84 -6.16 8.20 -13.15
N PRO A 85 -6.05 6.97 -13.70
CA PRO A 85 -7.20 6.20 -14.17
C PRO A 85 -8.35 6.15 -13.17
N LYS A 86 -9.57 6.41 -13.63
CA LYS A 86 -10.78 6.46 -12.80
C LYS A 86 -11.50 5.12 -12.79
N GLY A 87 -12.08 4.79 -11.65
CA GLY A 87 -12.91 3.59 -11.49
C GLY A 87 -12.15 2.27 -11.64
N VAL A 88 -10.84 2.29 -11.42
CA VAL A 88 -9.95 1.12 -11.38
C VAL A 88 -9.19 1.14 -10.06
N VAL A 89 -9.08 -0.02 -9.41
CA VAL A 89 -8.30 -0.19 -8.19
C VAL A 89 -6.82 -0.22 -8.53
N MET A 90 -6.05 0.61 -7.83
CA MET A 90 -4.62 0.81 -8.01
C MET A 90 -3.88 0.61 -6.69
N VAL A 91 -2.57 0.40 -6.75
CA VAL A 91 -1.72 0.24 -5.57
C VAL A 91 -0.59 1.27 -5.57
N THR A 92 -0.29 1.86 -4.41
CA THR A 92 0.89 2.72 -4.20
C THR A 92 1.63 2.32 -2.93
N TYR A 93 2.89 2.71 -2.85
CA TYR A 93 3.78 2.40 -1.74
C TYR A 93 4.30 3.68 -1.09
N LEU A 94 4.18 3.77 0.23
CA LEU A 94 4.69 4.86 1.05
C LEU A 94 5.85 4.38 1.92
N LYS A 95 6.84 5.24 2.12
CA LYS A 95 7.92 5.03 3.10
C LYS A 95 8.28 6.32 3.82
N SER A 96 9.06 6.18 4.88
CA SER A 96 9.71 7.30 5.58
C SER A 96 8.72 8.43 5.94
N ARG A 97 8.98 9.68 5.50
CA ARG A 97 8.16 10.86 5.81
C ARG A 97 6.70 10.70 5.37
N GLY A 98 6.46 10.23 4.14
CA GLY A 98 5.11 10.08 3.62
C GLY A 98 4.29 9.05 4.40
N LEU A 99 4.93 7.95 4.82
CA LEU A 99 4.29 6.93 5.66
C LEU A 99 4.01 7.45 7.08
N SER A 100 4.95 8.20 7.66
CA SER A 100 4.78 8.80 8.99
C SER A 100 3.64 9.83 9.00
N ASP A 101 3.61 10.71 8.00
CA ASP A 101 2.57 11.72 7.85
C ASP A 101 1.19 11.09 7.61
N PHE A 102 1.13 10.02 6.80
CA PHE A 102 -0.09 9.24 6.58
C PHE A 102 -0.63 8.61 7.89
N ASN A 103 0.21 7.88 8.64
CA ASN A 103 -0.22 7.26 9.89
C ASN A 103 -0.66 8.29 10.94
N ARG A 104 0.02 9.44 11.03
CA ARG A 104 -0.38 10.53 11.92
C ARG A 104 -1.75 11.09 11.56
N LEU A 105 -2.02 11.25 10.26
CA LEU A 105 -3.32 11.69 9.77
C LEU A 105 -4.42 10.67 10.11
N VAL A 106 -4.18 9.39 9.83
CA VAL A 106 -5.13 8.30 10.16
C VAL A 106 -5.46 8.29 11.65
N ALA A 107 -4.45 8.32 12.52
CA ALA A 107 -4.64 8.36 13.97
C ALA A 107 -5.42 9.61 14.42
N SER A 108 -5.14 10.77 13.82
CA SER A 108 -5.89 12.00 14.08
C SER A 108 -7.35 11.91 13.67
N VAL A 109 -7.66 11.22 12.57
CA VAL A 109 -9.04 11.02 12.11
C VAL A 109 -9.78 10.08 13.06
N GLN A 110 -9.15 8.95 13.42
CA GLN A 110 -9.70 7.97 14.36
C GLN A 110 -9.94 8.56 15.75
N ALA A 111 -9.04 9.42 16.26
CA ALA A 111 -9.19 10.08 17.55
C ALA A 111 -10.44 10.99 17.63
N ARG A 112 -11.00 11.41 16.49
CA ARG A 112 -12.27 12.15 16.41
C ARG A 112 -13.50 11.24 16.40
N GLY A 113 -13.33 9.92 16.45
CA GLY A 113 -14.40 8.93 16.36
C GLY A 113 -14.89 8.67 14.92
N VAL A 114 -14.11 9.04 13.91
CA VAL A 114 -14.47 8.89 12.49
C VAL A 114 -13.66 7.76 11.88
N GLU A 115 -14.32 6.86 11.13
CA GLU A 115 -13.66 5.83 10.32
C GLU A 115 -12.94 6.47 9.12
N PRO A 116 -11.59 6.49 9.07
CA PRO A 116 -10.85 7.18 8.02
C PRO A 116 -11.20 6.74 6.59
N ALA A 117 -11.56 5.46 6.39
CA ALA A 117 -11.92 4.92 5.08
C ALA A 117 -13.16 5.58 4.46
N THR A 118 -14.02 6.24 5.27
CA THR A 118 -15.23 6.92 4.78
C THR A 118 -14.95 8.26 4.10
N GLY A 119 -13.79 8.87 4.34
CA GLY A 119 -13.45 10.17 3.78
C GLY A 119 -12.72 10.11 2.45
N ILE A 120 -12.14 11.26 2.09
CA ILE A 120 -11.31 11.44 0.90
C ILE A 120 -9.90 11.77 1.34
N PHE A 121 -8.93 10.96 0.92
CA PHE A 121 -7.52 11.23 1.14
C PHE A 121 -6.99 12.10 0.00
N VAL A 122 -6.28 13.17 0.34
CA VAL A 122 -5.69 14.11 -0.63
C VAL A 122 -4.19 14.19 -0.37
N PRO A 123 -3.39 13.38 -1.10
CA PRO A 123 -1.94 13.49 -1.08
C PRO A 123 -1.44 14.66 -1.94
N GLU A 124 -0.47 15.40 -1.42
CA GLU A 124 0.18 16.52 -2.09
C GLU A 124 1.70 16.37 -2.05
N PHE A 125 2.35 16.53 -3.21
CA PHE A 125 3.80 16.55 -3.28
C PHE A 125 4.36 17.85 -2.71
N THR A 126 5.00 17.76 -1.54
CA THR A 126 5.70 18.87 -0.90
C THR A 126 7.19 18.79 -1.23
N LYS A 127 7.75 19.88 -1.75
CA LYS A 127 9.19 20.00 -2.04
C LYS A 127 9.98 20.20 -0.76
N HIS A 128 11.10 19.51 -0.65
CA HIS A 128 12.06 19.61 0.44
C HIS A 128 13.46 19.86 -0.14
N SER A 129 14.21 20.71 0.56
CA SER A 129 15.63 20.91 0.32
C SER A 129 16.41 20.13 1.37
N GLY A 130 17.42 19.39 0.94
CA GLY A 130 18.31 18.63 1.79
C GLY A 130 19.74 18.66 1.27
N GLN A 131 20.57 17.82 1.86
CA GLN A 131 21.97 17.67 1.49
C GLN A 131 22.30 16.19 1.41
N LYS A 132 23.03 15.77 0.36
CA LYS A 132 23.51 14.39 0.21
C LYS A 132 24.96 14.41 -0.26
N PRO A 133 25.85 13.56 0.29
CA PRO A 133 27.19 13.36 -0.26
C PRO A 133 27.10 12.82 -1.68
N ASP A 134 27.92 13.32 -2.59
CA ASP A 134 28.18 12.65 -3.87
C ASP A 134 29.15 11.47 -3.70
N ASP A 135 29.47 10.79 -4.80
CA ASP A 135 30.32 9.60 -4.82
C ASP A 135 31.76 9.88 -4.31
N ASN A 136 32.16 11.16 -4.24
CA ASN A 136 33.45 11.61 -3.71
C ASN A 136 33.34 12.15 -2.27
N GLY A 137 32.18 11.99 -1.62
CA GLY A 137 31.92 12.48 -0.26
C GLY A 137 31.62 13.98 -0.16
N VAL A 138 31.51 14.70 -1.28
CA VAL A 138 31.21 16.15 -1.27
C VAL A 138 29.72 16.36 -1.08
N VAL A 139 29.36 17.09 -0.02
CA VAL A 139 27.96 17.37 0.31
C VAL A 139 27.37 18.36 -0.69
N LYS A 140 26.40 17.91 -1.49
CA LYS A 140 25.66 18.74 -2.46
C LYS A 140 24.22 18.95 -2.01
N PRO A 141 23.64 20.14 -2.27
CA PRO A 141 22.22 20.36 -2.04
C PRO A 141 21.40 19.47 -2.98
N ILE A 142 20.38 18.83 -2.42
CA ILE A 142 19.41 18.04 -3.17
C ILE A 142 18.01 18.59 -2.94
N ASN A 143 17.17 18.53 -3.98
CA ASN A 143 15.75 18.78 -3.85
C ASN A 143 15.02 17.46 -4.08
N TYR A 144 14.04 17.17 -3.23
CA TYR A 144 13.19 16.00 -3.38
C TYR A 144 11.79 16.32 -2.88
N TYR A 145 10.82 15.55 -3.32
CA TYR A 145 9.43 15.67 -2.91
C TYR A 145 9.07 14.53 -1.95
N SER A 146 8.09 14.79 -1.10
CA SER A 146 7.41 13.74 -0.34
C SER A 146 5.91 14.01 -0.33
N LEU A 147 5.13 12.96 -0.09
CA LEU A 147 3.68 13.10 0.01
C LEU A 147 3.30 13.59 1.42
N LYS A 148 2.66 14.75 1.45
CA LYS A 148 1.92 15.24 2.61
C LYS A 148 0.45 14.88 2.43
N TRP A 149 -0.16 14.34 3.47
CA TRP A 149 -1.53 13.87 3.40
C TRP A 149 -2.48 14.82 4.11
N SER A 150 -3.66 15.01 3.51
CA SER A 150 -4.83 15.59 4.17
C SER A 150 -6.03 14.68 3.99
N TRP A 151 -7.03 14.85 4.85
CA TRP A 151 -8.26 14.07 4.86
C TRP A 151 -9.44 15.03 4.87
N GLN A 152 -10.43 14.75 4.04
CA GLN A 152 -11.63 15.56 3.90
C GLN A 152 -12.86 14.69 4.12
N GLU A 153 -13.87 15.26 4.75
CA GLU A 153 -15.16 14.60 4.89
C GLU A 153 -15.85 14.56 3.53
N ARG A 154 -16.53 13.44 3.28
CA ARG A 154 -17.16 13.14 2.00
C ARG A 154 -18.60 13.64 1.99
N THR A 155 -19.00 14.20 0.86
CA THR A 155 -20.40 14.56 0.57
C THR A 155 -21.07 13.55 -0.36
N ASP A 156 -20.32 12.99 -1.32
CA ASP A 156 -20.79 11.98 -2.26
C ASP A 156 -20.29 10.57 -1.88
N TRP A 157 -21.24 9.71 -1.51
CA TRP A 157 -21.02 8.35 -1.02
C TRP A 157 -20.94 7.28 -2.12
N SER A 158 -21.19 7.64 -3.38
CA SER A 158 -21.25 6.67 -4.49
C SER A 158 -20.00 5.79 -4.60
N ILE A 159 -18.81 6.38 -4.50
CA ILE A 159 -17.54 5.63 -4.56
C ILE A 159 -17.35 4.71 -3.35
N VAL A 160 -17.84 5.09 -2.17
CA VAL A 160 -17.74 4.26 -0.96
C VAL A 160 -18.65 3.05 -1.08
N GLU A 161 -19.85 3.20 -1.62
CA GLU A 161 -20.76 2.08 -1.88
C GLU A 161 -20.15 1.09 -2.87
N GLN A 162 -19.52 1.59 -3.94
CA GLN A 162 -18.81 0.74 -4.91
C GLN A 162 -17.59 0.06 -4.28
N ALA A 163 -16.84 0.76 -3.42
CA ALA A 163 -15.71 0.21 -2.69
C ALA A 163 -16.16 -0.88 -1.71
N ALA A 164 -17.26 -0.67 -1.00
CA ALA A 164 -17.85 -1.68 -0.12
C ALA A 164 -18.27 -2.93 -0.91
N ALA A 165 -18.86 -2.76 -2.09
CA ALA A 165 -19.19 -3.89 -2.96
C ALA A 165 -17.93 -4.67 -3.39
N VAL A 166 -16.85 -3.98 -3.77
CA VAL A 166 -15.56 -4.64 -4.06
C VAL A 166 -15.05 -5.42 -2.87
N LEU A 167 -15.03 -4.82 -1.69
CA LEU A 167 -14.50 -5.42 -0.47
C LEU A 167 -15.36 -6.57 0.07
N SER A 168 -16.65 -6.61 -0.27
CA SER A 168 -17.56 -7.68 0.13
C SER A 168 -17.31 -9.01 -0.59
N ASP A 169 -16.62 -8.99 -1.73
CA ASP A 169 -16.27 -10.17 -2.51
C ASP A 169 -14.88 -10.71 -2.09
N PRO A 170 -14.80 -11.92 -1.50
CA PRO A 170 -13.53 -12.52 -1.08
C PRO A 170 -12.53 -12.69 -2.23
N SER A 171 -13.00 -12.90 -3.45
CA SER A 171 -12.13 -13.04 -4.62
C SER A 171 -11.39 -11.74 -4.92
N ASN A 172 -12.04 -10.58 -4.75
CA ASN A 172 -11.40 -9.28 -4.92
C ASN A 172 -10.40 -9.00 -3.80
N LEU A 173 -10.72 -9.34 -2.54
CA LEU A 173 -9.79 -9.22 -1.42
C LEU A 173 -8.50 -10.03 -1.65
N SER A 174 -8.64 -11.23 -2.21
CA SER A 174 -7.49 -12.09 -2.55
C SER A 174 -6.61 -11.51 -3.67
N ARG A 175 -7.19 -10.67 -4.55
CA ARG A 175 -6.47 -9.95 -5.61
C ARG A 175 -5.82 -8.65 -5.13
N MET A 176 -6.25 -8.12 -3.98
CA MET A 176 -5.66 -6.93 -3.35
C MET A 176 -4.39 -7.29 -2.55
N ILE A 177 -3.48 -7.98 -3.23
CA ILE A 177 -2.10 -8.24 -2.81
C ILE A 177 -1.21 -8.12 -4.04
N ASP A 178 -0.17 -7.31 -3.94
CA ASP A 178 0.77 -7.11 -5.04
C ASP A 178 1.95 -8.04 -4.85
N LEU A 179 1.78 -9.30 -5.28
CA LEU A 179 2.75 -10.37 -5.10
C LEU A 179 4.12 -10.01 -5.68
N GLU A 180 4.14 -9.32 -6.82
CA GLU A 180 5.39 -8.93 -7.46
C GLU A 180 6.05 -7.78 -6.69
N GLY A 181 5.29 -6.73 -6.37
CA GLY A 181 5.78 -5.58 -5.61
C GLY A 181 6.25 -5.95 -4.21
N THR A 182 5.61 -6.93 -3.54
CA THR A 182 5.96 -7.35 -2.18
C THR A 182 6.86 -8.57 -2.10
N ARG A 183 7.40 -9.07 -3.21
CA ARG A 183 8.21 -10.30 -3.26
C ARG A 183 9.40 -10.30 -2.28
N LYS A 184 10.02 -9.14 -2.04
CA LYS A 184 11.15 -8.94 -1.12
C LYS A 184 10.73 -8.26 0.19
N MET A 185 9.49 -8.47 0.62
CA MET A 185 8.94 -7.87 1.83
C MET A 185 8.14 -8.87 2.65
N VAL A 186 8.09 -8.62 3.95
CA VAL A 186 7.27 -9.34 4.91
C VAL A 186 6.11 -8.45 5.33
N CYS A 187 4.88 -8.97 5.22
CA CYS A 187 3.69 -8.29 5.73
C CYS A 187 3.70 -8.28 7.26
N LEU A 188 3.41 -7.14 7.87
CA LEU A 188 3.48 -6.92 9.31
C LEU A 188 2.11 -6.90 9.99
N ASP A 189 1.01 -6.96 9.23
CA ASP A 189 -0.34 -6.71 9.74
C ASP A 189 -0.74 -7.66 10.87
N ASN A 190 -0.23 -8.90 10.83
CA ASN A 190 -0.54 -9.94 11.81
C ASN A 190 0.63 -10.25 12.76
N LEU A 191 1.71 -9.46 12.73
CA LEU A 191 2.87 -9.69 13.58
C LEU A 191 2.80 -8.82 14.85
N PRO A 192 3.08 -9.38 16.04
CA PRO A 192 3.17 -8.61 17.26
C PRO A 192 4.40 -7.67 17.23
N PRO A 193 4.37 -6.54 17.98
CA PRO A 193 5.45 -5.55 17.93
C PRO A 193 6.86 -6.09 18.23
N HIS A 194 6.96 -7.09 19.10
CA HIS A 194 8.26 -7.69 19.44
C HIS A 194 8.86 -8.49 18.28
N GLU A 195 8.05 -9.24 17.54
CA GLU A 195 8.51 -9.95 16.34
C GLU A 195 8.93 -8.98 15.23
N ILE A 196 8.20 -7.88 15.06
CA ILE A 196 8.59 -6.81 14.13
C ILE A 196 9.95 -6.23 14.52
N ALA A 197 10.18 -5.97 15.82
CA ALA A 197 11.45 -5.47 16.30
C ALA A 197 12.60 -6.47 16.08
N CYS A 198 12.37 -7.75 16.33
CA CYS A 198 13.33 -8.82 16.05
C CYS A 198 13.67 -8.90 14.55
N LEU A 199 12.66 -8.85 13.68
CA LEU A 199 12.83 -8.83 12.23
C LEU A 199 13.71 -7.65 11.82
N MET A 200 13.38 -6.43 12.24
CA MET A 200 14.15 -5.24 11.90
C MET A 200 15.60 -5.30 12.41
N ALA A 201 15.81 -5.86 13.60
CA ALA A 201 17.14 -6.01 14.19
C ALA A 201 18.02 -7.04 13.44
N ALA A 202 17.44 -8.12 12.93
CA ALA A 202 18.18 -9.13 12.14
C ALA A 202 18.77 -8.52 10.86
N TYR A 203 17.98 -7.71 10.14
CA TYR A 203 18.44 -7.03 8.93
C TYR A 203 19.45 -5.90 9.20
N ALA A 204 19.37 -5.23 10.36
CA ALA A 204 20.36 -4.24 10.75
C ALA A 204 21.76 -4.85 11.03
N LYS A 205 21.82 -6.16 11.33
CA LYS A 205 23.06 -6.89 11.62
C LYS A 205 23.70 -7.54 10.39
N GLY A 206 23.12 -7.36 9.20
CA GLY A 206 23.70 -7.84 7.95
C GLY A 206 23.59 -9.35 7.73
N GLU A 207 22.62 -10.03 8.33
CA GLU A 207 22.35 -11.43 7.99
C GLU A 207 21.66 -11.50 6.61
N GLU A 208 22.46 -11.63 5.56
CA GLU A 208 22.00 -12.07 4.25
C GLU A 208 21.51 -13.53 4.36
N HIS A 209 20.19 -13.67 4.52
CA HIS A 209 19.35 -14.87 4.44
C HIS A 209 20.01 -16.26 4.57
N SER A 210 19.63 -16.98 5.62
CA SER A 210 19.30 -18.40 5.47
C SER A 210 17.88 -18.61 5.99
N GLU A 211 17.01 -18.96 5.04
CA GLU A 211 15.70 -19.59 5.21
C GLU A 211 15.12 -19.56 6.63
N LEU A 212 14.32 -18.53 6.95
CA LEU A 212 13.34 -18.64 8.02
C LEU A 212 12.22 -19.56 7.54
N ILE A 213 12.50 -20.86 7.53
CA ILE A 213 11.48 -21.89 7.55
C ILE A 213 10.72 -21.69 8.86
N LEU A 214 9.48 -21.21 8.74
CA LEU A 214 8.50 -21.30 9.81
C LEU A 214 8.32 -22.79 10.14
N ASN A 215 9.08 -23.31 11.10
CA ASN A 215 8.80 -24.60 11.71
C ASN A 215 7.51 -24.45 12.53
N SER A 216 6.38 -24.59 11.86
CA SER A 216 5.10 -24.85 12.51
C SER A 216 5.09 -26.32 12.97
N SER A 217 5.83 -26.65 14.02
CA SER A 217 5.69 -27.91 14.80
C SER A 217 6.77 -27.96 15.90
N GLN A 218 6.57 -27.26 17.02
CA GLN A 218 6.99 -27.78 18.32
C GLN A 218 6.00 -27.29 19.37
N ASP A 219 5.10 -28.19 19.75
CA ASP A 219 4.36 -28.12 21.00
C ASP A 219 5.34 -27.82 22.14
N ILE A 220 5.31 -26.60 22.67
CA ILE A 220 5.90 -26.33 23.98
C ILE A 220 4.94 -26.93 25.01
N ALA A 221 5.09 -28.23 25.24
CA ALA A 221 4.56 -28.89 26.41
C ALA A 221 5.19 -28.22 27.64
N LEU A 222 4.34 -27.65 28.50
CA LEU A 222 4.70 -27.21 29.84
C LEU A 222 5.43 -28.35 30.58
N PRO A 223 6.55 -28.08 31.29
CA PRO A 223 7.18 -29.12 32.09
C PRO A 223 6.24 -29.54 33.24
N PRO A 224 6.17 -30.84 33.57
CA PRO A 224 5.30 -31.32 34.64
C PRO A 224 5.82 -30.83 36.00
N ALA A 225 4.89 -30.46 36.87
CA ALA A 225 5.17 -30.15 38.26
C ALA A 225 5.80 -31.38 38.94
N LEU A 226 7.00 -31.21 39.49
CA LEU A 226 7.63 -32.20 40.35
C LEU A 226 6.96 -32.12 41.73
N ASP A 227 6.06 -33.06 41.99
CA ASP A 227 5.73 -33.50 43.34
C ASP A 227 6.99 -34.12 43.97
N GLN A 228 7.47 -33.52 45.06
CA GLN A 228 8.20 -34.27 46.08
C GLN A 228 7.69 -33.89 47.46
N VAL A 229 6.95 -34.84 48.04
CA VAL A 229 6.61 -34.93 49.46
C VAL A 229 7.63 -35.86 50.13
N SER A 230 8.03 -35.51 51.36
CA SER A 230 8.71 -36.28 52.43
C SER A 230 10.19 -36.64 52.20
N VAL A 231 11.10 -36.41 53.17
CA VAL A 231 11.03 -36.68 54.62
C VAL A 231 11.31 -35.46 55.49
#